data_AF-A0A3M3XK13-F1
#
_entry.id   AF-A0A3M3XK13-F1
#
_cell.length_a   1.000
_cell.length_b   1.000
_cell.length_c   1.000
_cell.angle_alpha   90.00
_cell.angle_beta   90.00
_cell.angle_gamma   90.00
#
_symmetry.space_group_name_H-M   'P 1'
#
loop_
_entity.id
_entity.type
_entity.pdbx_description
1 polymer ?
#
loop_
_entity_poly.entity_id
_entity_poly.type
_entity_poly.pdbx_seq_one_letter_code
_entity_poly.pdbx_strand_id
1 'polypeptide(L)'
;MDISRYVDLHSYSSSKGFVGYVEYVGENPRSGTDAALDNLERFLCLASGESIVFTTLAFKGSKRSLKGVYGYEEADFRAYVEPAVGSEMVSKCYDESCSFRVLPLINGNFRDSGLRSACYIVMALDGVAGHLFIFSRAASVIFYPHDDTGFGVIAVEKDNLSSVFFDFFKTDSFKVNLKNNY
;
A
#
# COMPACT_ATOMS: atom_id res chain seq x y z
N MET A 1 9.17 13.04 -9.30
CA MET A 1 8.55 13.59 -8.08
C MET A 1 9.34 13.06 -6.91
N ASP A 2 9.63 13.90 -5.92
CA ASP A 2 10.32 13.51 -4.69
C ASP A 2 9.29 13.34 -3.58
N ILE A 3 9.07 12.09 -3.15
CA ILE A 3 8.00 11.75 -2.19
C ILE A 3 8.28 12.27 -0.78
N SER A 4 9.55 12.50 -0.43
CA SER A 4 9.98 12.99 0.88
C SER A 4 9.50 14.42 1.19
N ARG A 5 9.10 15.17 0.15
CA ARG A 5 8.49 16.50 0.32
C ARG A 5 7.05 16.44 0.84
N TYR A 6 6.39 15.30 0.71
CA TYR A 6 4.99 15.10 1.05
C TYR A 6 4.81 14.16 2.23
N VAL A 7 5.74 13.22 2.41
CA VAL A 7 5.70 12.19 3.44
C VAL A 7 6.90 12.30 4.37
N ASP A 8 6.63 12.39 5.67
CA ASP A 8 7.64 12.21 6.70
C ASP A 8 7.95 10.71 6.84
N LEU A 9 9.11 10.27 6.35
CA LEU A 9 9.49 8.86 6.30
C LEU A 9 9.82 8.26 7.68
N HIS A 10 9.98 9.08 8.72
CA HIS A 10 10.14 8.62 10.09
C HIS A 10 8.79 8.43 10.79
N SER A 11 7.78 9.19 10.40
CA SER A 11 6.42 9.07 10.94
C SER A 11 5.40 9.57 9.92
N TYR A 12 4.76 8.65 9.20
CA TYR A 12 3.80 9.01 8.16
C TYR A 12 2.64 9.87 8.69
N SER A 13 2.20 9.64 9.94
CA SER A 13 1.16 10.44 10.62
C SER A 13 1.59 11.88 10.94
N SER A 14 2.90 12.12 10.99
CA SER A 14 3.50 13.45 11.18
C SER A 14 3.59 14.24 9.88
N SER A 15 3.32 13.60 8.73
CA SER A 15 3.24 14.28 7.44
C SER A 15 2.22 15.42 7.48
N LYS A 16 2.56 16.57 6.90
CA LYS A 16 1.72 17.78 6.92
C LYS A 16 0.30 17.51 6.41
N GLY A 17 0.18 16.69 5.36
CA GLY A 17 -1.09 16.34 4.73
C GLY A 17 -1.77 15.08 5.29
N PHE A 18 -1.30 14.51 6.40
CA PHE A 18 -1.88 13.29 6.94
C PHE A 18 -3.35 13.46 7.30
N VAL A 19 -4.21 12.67 6.64
CA VAL A 19 -5.66 12.72 6.79
C VAL A 19 -6.14 11.79 7.89
N GLY A 20 -5.58 10.59 7.91
CA GLY A 20 -6.07 9.49 8.71
C GLY A 20 -5.71 8.15 8.08
N TYR A 21 -6.31 7.09 8.58
CA TYR A 21 -6.09 5.74 8.10
C TYR A 21 -7.33 4.88 8.31
N VAL A 22 -7.39 3.76 7.58
CA VAL A 22 -8.41 2.72 7.74
C VAL A 22 -7.74 1.45 8.23
N GLU A 23 -8.34 0.80 9.22
CA GLU A 23 -7.85 -0.46 9.79
C GLU A 23 -8.95 -1.52 9.72
N TYR A 24 -8.59 -2.75 9.38
CA TYR A 24 -9.52 -3.88 9.38
C TYR A 24 -9.80 -4.31 10.83
N VAL A 25 -11.08 -4.56 11.15
CA VAL A 25 -11.49 -4.94 12.53
C VAL A 25 -11.85 -6.42 12.68
N GLY A 26 -11.72 -7.22 11.61
CA GLY A 26 -12.00 -8.65 11.66
C GLY A 26 -10.78 -9.51 12.03
N GLU A 27 -11.02 -10.81 12.23
CA GLU A 27 -9.99 -11.74 12.72
C GLU A 27 -9.08 -12.34 11.63
N ASN A 28 -9.44 -12.19 10.35
CA ASN A 28 -8.69 -12.76 9.23
C ASN A 28 -8.01 -11.67 8.37
N PRO A 29 -6.73 -11.37 8.59
CA PRO A 29 -5.99 -10.35 7.84
C PRO A 29 -5.98 -10.57 6.33
N ARG A 30 -5.98 -11.83 5.86
CA ARG A 30 -6.00 -12.13 4.42
C ARG A 30 -7.31 -11.69 3.77
N SER A 31 -8.44 -11.98 4.41
CA SER A 31 -9.76 -11.53 3.94
C SER A 31 -9.91 -10.02 4.04
N GLY A 32 -9.42 -9.41 5.13
CA GLY A 32 -9.38 -7.95 5.28
C GLY A 32 -8.55 -7.28 4.19
N THR A 33 -7.40 -7.86 3.85
CA THR A 33 -6.50 -7.37 2.81
C THR A 33 -7.15 -7.42 1.44
N ASP A 34 -7.81 -8.52 1.09
CA ASP A 34 -8.53 -8.62 -0.18
C ASP A 34 -9.63 -7.56 -0.30
N ALA A 35 -10.41 -7.34 0.76
CA ALA A 35 -11.44 -6.31 0.80
C ALA A 35 -10.85 -4.89 0.70
N ALA A 36 -9.74 -4.61 1.38
CA ALA A 36 -9.06 -3.33 1.33
C ALA A 36 -8.52 -3.03 -0.09
N LEU A 37 -7.96 -4.05 -0.75
CA LEU A 37 -7.45 -3.94 -2.11
C LEU A 37 -8.56 -3.75 -3.14
N ASP A 38 -9.70 -4.43 -2.98
CA ASP A 38 -10.88 -4.22 -3.83
C ASP A 38 -11.44 -2.79 -3.68
N ASN A 39 -11.44 -2.24 -2.46
CA ASN A 39 -11.84 -0.86 -2.22
C ASN A 39 -10.86 0.15 -2.82
N LEU A 40 -9.56 -0.07 -2.68
CA LEU A 40 -8.53 0.76 -3.33
C LEU A 40 -8.69 0.73 -4.85
N GLU A 41 -8.88 -0.46 -5.45
CA GLU A 41 -9.08 -0.61 -6.89
C GLU A 41 -10.29 0.20 -7.37
N ARG A 42 -11.44 0.06 -6.70
CA ARG A 42 -12.66 0.80 -7.03
C ARG A 42 -12.43 2.30 -6.97
N PHE A 43 -11.73 2.78 -5.94
CA PHE A 43 -11.37 4.18 -5.83
C PHE A 43 -10.45 4.65 -6.96
N LEU A 44 -9.39 3.91 -7.29
CA LEU A 44 -8.45 4.27 -8.35
C LEU A 44 -9.13 4.30 -9.73
N CYS A 45 -10.07 3.39 -9.98
CA CYS A 45 -10.93 3.40 -11.15
C CYS A 45 -11.83 4.65 -11.20
N LEU A 46 -12.43 5.04 -10.07
CA LEU A 46 -13.28 6.24 -9.97
C LEU A 46 -12.48 7.53 -10.17
N ALA A 47 -11.31 7.65 -9.54
CA ALA A 47 -10.44 8.83 -9.68
C ALA A 47 -9.95 9.01 -11.12
N SER A 48 -9.87 7.91 -11.89
CA SER A 48 -9.34 7.83 -13.26
C SER A 48 -7.89 8.30 -13.37
N GLY A 49 -7.28 8.14 -14.55
CA GLY A 49 -5.92 8.59 -14.83
C GLY A 49 -4.80 7.65 -14.34
N GLU A 50 -3.61 8.23 -14.19
CA GLU A 50 -2.39 7.51 -13.83
C GLU A 50 -2.02 7.77 -12.37
N SER A 51 -1.51 6.71 -11.73
CA SER A 51 -0.86 6.78 -10.42
C SER A 51 0.65 6.53 -10.56
N ILE A 52 1.40 6.96 -9.55
CA ILE A 52 2.83 6.71 -9.45
C ILE A 52 3.08 5.95 -8.16
N VAL A 53 3.78 4.83 -8.25
CA VAL A 53 4.20 4.04 -7.09
C VAL A 53 5.63 4.41 -6.72
N PHE A 54 5.88 4.65 -5.44
CA PHE A 54 7.19 4.84 -4.86
C PHE A 54 7.45 3.68 -3.90
N THR A 55 8.49 2.88 -4.15
CA THR A 55 8.77 1.72 -3.31
C THR A 55 10.25 1.54 -3.04
N THR A 56 10.58 1.26 -1.79
CA THR A 56 11.87 0.70 -1.37
C THR A 56 11.72 -0.72 -0.85
N LEU A 57 10.54 -1.34 -0.98
CA LEU A 57 10.26 -2.64 -0.40
C LEU A 57 11.28 -3.70 -0.82
N ALA A 58 11.72 -4.50 0.15
CA ALA A 58 12.57 -5.65 -0.09
C ALA A 58 12.26 -6.77 0.92
N PHE A 59 12.42 -8.02 0.50
CA PHE A 59 12.22 -9.15 1.42
C PHE A 59 13.30 -9.23 2.50
N LYS A 60 12.87 -9.51 3.73
CA LYS A 60 13.69 -9.76 4.93
C LYS A 60 14.28 -11.18 4.89
N GLY A 61 15.03 -11.50 3.83
CA GLY A 61 15.78 -12.74 3.67
C GLY A 61 15.31 -13.64 2.54
N SER A 62 15.77 -14.90 2.58
CA SER A 62 15.55 -15.87 1.51
C SER A 62 14.15 -16.50 1.52
N LYS A 63 13.77 -17.20 0.44
CA LYS A 63 12.56 -18.05 0.40
C LYS A 63 12.46 -18.98 1.63
N ARG A 64 13.57 -19.58 2.08
CA ARG A 64 13.59 -20.42 3.28
C ARG A 64 13.22 -19.64 4.54
N SER A 65 13.70 -18.40 4.66
CA SER A 65 13.38 -17.50 5.78
C SER A 65 11.91 -17.09 5.77
N LEU A 66 11.37 -16.75 4.59
CA LEU A 66 9.95 -16.40 4.43
C LEU A 66 9.02 -17.55 4.86
N LYS A 67 9.35 -18.79 4.48
CA LYS A 67 8.60 -19.98 4.95
C LYS A 67 8.74 -20.20 6.45
N GLY A 68 9.97 -20.17 6.97
CA GLY A 68 10.26 -20.57 8.34
C GLY A 68 9.88 -19.53 9.42
N VAL A 69 9.96 -18.24 9.09
CA VAL A 69 9.72 -17.14 10.05
C VAL A 69 8.33 -16.54 9.87
N TYR A 70 7.90 -16.35 8.62
CA TYR A 70 6.66 -15.63 8.29
C TYR A 70 5.54 -16.56 7.80
N GLY A 71 5.78 -17.89 7.79
CA GLY A 71 4.75 -18.87 7.48
C GLY A 71 4.27 -18.87 6.02
N TYR A 72 5.09 -18.40 5.08
CA TYR A 72 4.72 -18.40 3.67
C TYR A 72 4.52 -19.83 3.14
N GLU A 73 3.42 -20.04 2.42
CA GLU A 73 3.15 -21.29 1.71
C GLU A 73 3.58 -21.21 0.25
N GLU A 74 3.77 -22.36 -0.43
CA GLU A 74 4.13 -22.38 -1.86
C GLU A 74 3.11 -21.64 -2.75
N ALA A 75 1.85 -21.60 -2.34
CA ALA A 75 0.81 -20.82 -3.00
C ALA A 75 1.06 -19.31 -2.90
N ASP A 76 1.56 -18.81 -1.77
CA ASP A 76 1.84 -17.39 -1.56
C ASP A 76 2.99 -16.91 -2.46
N PHE A 77 3.97 -17.77 -2.72
CA PHE A 77 5.07 -17.44 -3.63
C PHE A 77 4.56 -17.18 -5.06
N ARG A 78 3.71 -18.08 -5.57
CA ARG A 78 3.14 -17.95 -6.92
C ARG A 78 2.15 -16.80 -7.02
N ALA A 79 1.32 -16.62 -6.00
CA ALA A 79 0.24 -15.63 -6.00
C ALA A 79 0.74 -14.20 -5.77
N TYR A 80 1.77 -14.00 -4.94
CA TYR A 80 2.16 -12.67 -4.48
C TYR A 80 3.65 -12.36 -4.64
N VAL A 81 4.54 -13.29 -4.28
CA VAL A 81 5.99 -13.01 -4.32
C VAL A 81 6.48 -12.85 -5.77
N GLU A 82 6.17 -13.81 -6.64
CA GLU A 82 6.60 -13.80 -8.04
C GLU A 82 6.10 -12.56 -8.80
N PRO A 83 4.81 -12.16 -8.71
CA PRO A 83 4.33 -10.93 -9.35
C PRO A 83 4.94 -9.65 -8.77
N ALA A 84 5.09 -9.56 -7.44
CA ALA A 84 5.66 -8.37 -6.80
C ALA A 84 7.14 -8.16 -7.18
N VAL A 85 7.89 -9.25 -7.34
CA VAL A 85 9.28 -9.21 -7.77
C VAL A 85 9.41 -8.99 -9.28
N GLY A 86 8.60 -9.69 -10.08
CA GLY A 86 8.63 -9.58 -11.54
C GLY A 86 8.26 -8.19 -12.07
N SER A 87 7.52 -7.42 -11.28
CA SER A 87 7.15 -6.02 -11.55
C SER A 87 8.03 -4.99 -10.86
N GLU A 88 9.10 -5.43 -10.16
CA GLU A 88 10.02 -4.57 -9.41
C GLU A 88 9.41 -3.82 -8.21
N MET A 89 8.16 -4.13 -7.84
CA MET A 89 7.49 -3.52 -6.68
C MET A 89 8.20 -3.89 -5.37
N VAL A 90 8.73 -5.11 -5.29
CA VAL A 90 9.51 -5.62 -4.16
C VAL A 90 10.83 -6.20 -4.65
N SER A 91 11.94 -5.76 -4.05
CA SER A 91 13.26 -6.34 -4.33
C SER A 91 13.42 -7.70 -3.65
N LYS A 92 14.12 -8.62 -4.31
CA LYS A 92 14.46 -9.95 -3.76
C LYS A 92 15.37 -9.87 -2.53
N CYS A 93 16.25 -8.88 -2.51
CA CYS A 93 17.25 -8.70 -1.46
C CYS A 93 17.16 -7.30 -0.89
N TYR A 94 17.24 -7.20 0.43
CA TYR A 94 17.43 -5.94 1.12
C TYR A 94 18.80 -5.36 0.76
N ASP A 95 18.81 -4.12 0.28
CA ASP A 95 20.00 -3.34 -0.05
C ASP A 95 19.96 -2.06 0.79
N GLU A 96 21.00 -1.80 1.58
CA GLU A 96 21.08 -0.65 2.46
C GLU A 96 21.08 0.70 1.71
N SER A 97 21.38 0.71 0.42
CA SER A 97 21.34 1.91 -0.42
C SER A 97 19.92 2.39 -0.77
N CYS A 98 18.88 1.63 -0.41
CA CYS A 98 17.42 1.82 -0.60
C CYS A 98 16.98 3.15 -1.25
N SER A 99 17.26 3.32 -2.54
CA SER A 99 16.68 4.39 -3.34
C SER A 99 15.26 4.02 -3.75
N PHE A 100 14.34 4.99 -3.75
CA PHE A 100 12.98 4.76 -4.22
C PHE A 100 12.99 4.32 -5.69
N ARG A 101 12.38 3.16 -5.96
CA ARG A 101 11.93 2.81 -7.30
C ARG A 101 10.62 3.56 -7.56
N VAL A 102 10.55 4.21 -8.72
CA VAL A 102 9.40 5.04 -9.13
C VAL A 102 8.77 4.39 -10.35
N LEU A 103 7.61 3.78 -10.16
CA LEU A 103 6.96 2.94 -11.15
C LEU A 103 5.63 3.56 -11.57
N PRO A 104 5.35 3.70 -12.88
CA PRO A 104 4.04 4.15 -13.33
C PRO A 104 2.98 3.06 -13.08
N LEU A 105 1.76 3.48 -12.75
CA LEU A 105 0.60 2.61 -12.62
C LEU A 105 -0.56 3.18 -13.43
N ILE A 106 -1.01 2.42 -14.42
CA ILE A 106 -2.29 2.69 -15.08
C ILE A 106 -3.38 2.10 -14.17
N ASN A 107 -4.28 2.94 -13.65
CA ASN A 107 -5.22 2.54 -12.60
C ASN A 107 -6.09 1.32 -12.97
N GLY A 108 -6.39 1.13 -14.26
CA GLY A 108 -7.14 -0.04 -14.76
C GLY A 108 -6.40 -1.38 -14.73
N ASN A 109 -5.08 -1.39 -14.47
CA ASN A 109 -4.25 -2.60 -14.43
C ASN A 109 -3.95 -3.05 -12.99
N PHE A 110 -4.65 -2.53 -11.98
CA PHE A 110 -4.31 -2.79 -10.58
C PHE A 110 -4.25 -4.29 -10.24
N ARG A 111 -5.23 -5.09 -10.66
CA ARG A 111 -5.28 -6.54 -10.41
C ARG A 111 -4.09 -7.30 -10.99
N ASP A 112 -3.71 -6.97 -12.22
CA ASP A 112 -2.62 -7.63 -12.93
C ASP A 112 -1.25 -7.01 -12.63
N SER A 113 -1.23 -5.91 -11.88
CA SER A 113 0.00 -5.26 -11.42
C SER A 113 0.58 -6.00 -10.21
N GLY A 114 1.91 -6.01 -10.09
CA GLY A 114 2.52 -6.47 -8.85
C GLY A 114 2.34 -5.50 -7.68
N LEU A 115 1.68 -4.34 -7.87
CA LEU A 115 1.32 -3.44 -6.77
C LEU A 115 0.30 -4.12 -5.85
N ARG A 116 -0.73 -4.77 -6.41
CA ARG A 116 -1.70 -5.52 -5.60
C ARG A 116 -0.98 -6.56 -4.74
N SER A 117 -0.02 -7.26 -5.33
CA SER A 117 0.79 -8.26 -4.62
C SER A 117 1.67 -7.64 -3.54
N ALA A 118 2.32 -6.50 -3.82
CA ALA A 118 3.15 -5.80 -2.85
C ALA A 118 2.33 -5.29 -1.65
N CYS A 119 1.16 -4.70 -1.90
CA CYS A 119 0.24 -4.30 -0.84
C CYS A 119 -0.25 -5.51 -0.03
N TYR A 120 -0.55 -6.63 -0.69
CA TYR A 120 -0.97 -7.86 -0.01
C TYR A 120 0.13 -8.39 0.92
N ILE A 121 1.37 -8.41 0.44
CA ILE A 121 2.53 -8.82 1.24
C ILE A 121 2.66 -7.95 2.50
N VAL A 122 2.58 -6.62 2.35
CA VAL A 122 2.69 -5.68 3.49
C VAL A 122 1.59 -5.91 4.52
N MET A 123 0.34 -6.08 4.10
CA MET A 123 -0.81 -6.16 5.01
C MET A 123 -1.04 -7.54 5.62
N ALA A 124 -0.78 -8.62 4.88
CA ALA A 124 -1.22 -9.97 5.27
C ALA A 124 -0.10 -10.96 5.54
N LEU A 125 1.09 -10.77 4.96
CA LEU A 125 2.16 -11.76 5.00
C LEU A 125 3.41 -11.29 5.77
N ASP A 126 3.63 -9.98 5.88
CA ASP A 126 4.88 -9.40 6.38
C ASP A 126 6.10 -9.99 5.61
N GLY A 127 7.29 -10.03 6.20
CA GLY A 127 8.50 -10.51 5.56
C GLY A 127 9.16 -9.50 4.63
N VAL A 128 8.72 -8.23 4.64
CA VAL A 128 9.33 -7.14 3.87
C VAL A 128 9.72 -5.96 4.75
N ALA A 129 10.71 -5.20 4.32
CA ALA A 129 11.14 -3.93 4.91
C ALA A 129 11.16 -2.84 3.85
N GLY A 130 11.04 -1.58 4.27
CA GLY A 130 11.04 -0.41 3.40
C GLY A 130 9.68 0.27 3.31
N HIS A 131 9.52 1.11 2.29
CA HIS A 131 8.35 1.98 2.11
C HIS A 131 7.59 1.60 0.83
N LEU A 132 6.28 1.81 0.84
CA LEU A 132 5.42 1.70 -0.34
C LEU A 132 4.39 2.83 -0.31
N PHE A 133 4.40 3.68 -1.32
CA PHE A 133 3.45 4.77 -1.50
C PHE A 133 2.82 4.72 -2.89
N ILE A 134 1.54 5.02 -2.96
CA ILE A 134 0.76 5.10 -4.19
C ILE A 134 0.24 6.52 -4.30
N PHE A 135 0.78 7.31 -5.22
CA PHE A 135 0.30 8.66 -5.47
C PHE A 135 -0.68 8.66 -6.65
N SER A 136 -1.95 8.91 -6.37
CA SER A 136 -2.94 9.20 -7.41
C SER A 136 -2.95 10.69 -7.68
N ARG A 137 -2.43 11.09 -8.84
CA ARG A 137 -2.37 12.51 -9.23
C ARG A 137 -3.76 13.09 -9.43
N ALA A 138 -4.67 12.33 -10.02
CA ALA A 138 -6.05 12.77 -10.25
C ALA A 138 -6.82 13.00 -8.93
N ALA A 139 -6.57 12.16 -7.92
CA ALA A 139 -7.16 12.34 -6.60
C ALA A 139 -6.45 13.37 -5.72
N SER A 140 -5.20 13.71 -6.04
CA SER A 140 -4.29 14.48 -5.19
C SER A 140 -4.09 13.85 -3.80
N VAL A 141 -3.92 12.53 -3.77
CA VAL A 141 -3.79 11.73 -2.54
C VAL A 141 -2.67 10.70 -2.67
N ILE A 142 -1.93 10.52 -1.59
CA ILE A 142 -0.97 9.44 -1.39
C ILE A 142 -1.57 8.40 -0.44
N PHE A 143 -1.51 7.13 -0.84
CA PHE A 143 -1.88 5.98 -0.02
C PHE A 143 -0.64 5.19 0.36
N TYR A 144 -0.64 4.59 1.56
CA TYR A 144 0.34 3.59 1.93
C TYR A 144 -0.33 2.42 2.65
N PRO A 145 -0.04 1.16 2.30
CA PRO A 145 -0.47 0.02 3.10
C PRO A 145 0.27 0.00 4.44
N HIS A 146 -0.38 -0.50 5.48
CA HIS A 146 0.24 -0.75 6.78
C HIS A 146 -0.09 -2.17 7.28
N ASP A 147 0.66 -2.59 8.29
CA ASP A 147 0.65 -3.92 8.90
C ASP A 147 -0.69 -4.30 9.56
N ASP A 148 -1.44 -3.35 10.11
CA ASP A 148 -2.80 -3.59 10.65
C ASP A 148 -3.90 -3.78 9.58
N THR A 149 -3.55 -4.16 8.36
CA THR A 149 -4.46 -4.37 7.22
C THR A 149 -5.32 -3.14 6.90
N GLY A 150 -4.84 -2.33 5.97
CA GLY A 150 -5.56 -1.16 5.49
C GLY A 150 -4.64 -0.15 4.83
N PHE A 151 -5.08 1.12 4.83
CA PHE A 151 -4.36 2.20 4.18
C PHE A 151 -4.34 3.46 5.03
N GLY A 152 -3.16 4.06 5.13
CA GLY A 152 -3.02 5.44 5.55
C GLY A 152 -3.12 6.38 4.35
N VAL A 153 -3.61 7.58 4.62
CA VAL A 153 -3.99 8.56 3.60
C VAL A 153 -3.34 9.90 3.89
N ILE A 154 -2.65 10.47 2.89
CA ILE A 154 -2.01 11.78 2.95
C ILE A 154 -2.53 12.60 1.77
N ALA A 155 -3.21 13.72 2.07
CA ALA A 155 -3.62 14.70 1.09
C ALA A 155 -2.41 15.50 0.59
N VAL A 156 -2.30 15.68 -0.73
CA VAL A 156 -1.23 16.46 -1.34
C VAL A 156 -1.65 17.93 -1.49
N GLU A 157 -2.87 18.16 -1.96
CA GLU A 157 -3.47 19.48 -2.10
C GLU A 157 -4.69 19.65 -1.18
N LYS A 158 -5.11 20.90 -0.95
CA LYS A 158 -6.31 21.21 -0.17
C LYS A 158 -7.57 20.59 -0.79
N ASP A 159 -7.70 20.74 -2.11
CA ASP A 159 -8.76 20.11 -2.88
C ASP A 159 -8.28 18.72 -3.31
N ASN A 160 -8.82 17.68 -2.69
CA ASN A 160 -8.42 16.29 -2.89
C ASN A 160 -9.62 15.34 -2.67
N LEU A 161 -9.46 14.07 -3.04
CA LEU A 161 -10.52 13.06 -2.95
C LEU A 161 -10.38 12.13 -1.72
N SER A 162 -9.67 12.52 -0.67
CA SER A 162 -9.46 11.65 0.51
C SER A 162 -10.76 11.29 1.23
N SER A 163 -11.70 12.22 1.38
CA SER A 163 -13.02 11.95 1.97
C SER A 163 -13.78 10.88 1.18
N VAL A 164 -13.76 10.99 -0.15
CA VAL A 164 -14.37 10.01 -1.06
C VAL A 164 -13.69 8.65 -0.91
N PHE A 165 -12.37 8.60 -0.74
CA PHE A 165 -11.68 7.34 -0.47
C PHE A 165 -12.19 6.68 0.82
N PHE A 166 -12.32 7.44 1.92
CA PHE A 166 -12.82 6.90 3.18
C PHE A 166 -14.27 6.40 3.09
N ASP A 167 -15.09 6.95 2.20
CA ASP A 167 -16.46 6.47 1.99
C ASP A 167 -16.51 5.00 1.50
N PHE A 168 -15.50 4.53 0.76
CA PHE A 168 -15.40 3.11 0.35
C PHE A 168 -15.18 2.17 1.54
N PHE A 169 -14.69 2.69 2.67
CA PHE A 169 -14.37 1.91 3.87
C PHE A 169 -15.42 2.05 4.98
N LYS A 170 -16.52 2.76 4.75
CA LYS A 170 -17.68 2.84 5.66
C LYS A 170 -18.48 1.52 5.64
N THR A 171 -17.88 0.47 6.18
CA THR A 171 -18.42 -0.88 6.26
C THR A 171 -18.17 -1.43 7.66
N ASP A 172 -18.88 -2.48 8.07
CA ASP A 172 -18.67 -3.10 9.39
C ASP A 172 -17.30 -3.77 9.53
N SER A 173 -16.60 -4.01 8.41
CA SER A 173 -15.30 -4.67 8.37
C SER A 173 -14.11 -3.73 8.62
N PHE A 174 -14.30 -2.42 8.53
CA PHE A 174 -13.22 -1.44 8.63
C PHE A 174 -13.58 -0.30 9.57
N LYS A 175 -12.59 0.14 10.33
CA LYS A 175 -12.69 1.34 11.15
C LYS A 175 -11.90 2.47 10.49
N VAL A 176 -12.55 3.62 10.34
CA VAL A 176 -11.95 4.83 9.80
C VAL A 176 -11.49 5.73 10.94
N ASN A 177 -10.20 6.04 10.99
CA ASN A 177 -9.58 6.88 12.00
C ASN A 177 -9.06 8.16 11.34
N LEU A 178 -9.77 9.27 11.53
CA LEU A 178 -9.38 10.57 10.98
C LEU A 178 -8.53 11.35 11.98
N LYS A 179 -7.55 12.11 11.48
CA LYS A 179 -6.80 13.06 12.29
C LYS A 179 -7.77 14.15 12.75
N ASN A 180 -7.91 14.30 14.07
CA ASN A 180 -8.72 15.38 14.64
C ASN A 180 -8.20 16.73 14.10
N ASN A 181 -9.10 17.51 13.50
CA ASN A 181 -8.91 18.80 12.79
C ASN A 181 -8.78 18.70 11.25
N TYR A 182 -9.81 18.17 10.59
CA TYR A 182 -10.16 18.56 9.21
C TYR A 182 -11.18 19.69 9.24
#